data_AF-A0A3P3VWL7-F1
#
_entry.id   AF-A0A3P3VWL7-F1
#
_cell.length_a   1.000
_cell.length_b   1.000
_cell.length_c   1.000
_cell.angle_alpha   90.00
_cell.angle_beta   90.00
_cell.angle_gamma   90.00
#
_symmetry.space_group_name_H-M   'P 1'
#
loop_
_entity.id
_entity.type
_entity.pdbx_description
1 polymer ?
#
loop_
_entity_poly.entity_id
_entity_poly.type
_entity_poly.pdbx_seq_one_letter_code
_entity_poly.pdbx_strand_id
1 'polypeptide(L)'
;MTEHANPFRESYLESYSFARLIQLGMPLPELQPKLLGATGLLLGRGDFLWRDQGVIGEVDGLTKYTGAYGKSPEQTISDEKNRHQNIEFDGWVVVRWGFALMRGHQRGFADRIQAALARGAALPAPRSRILTPDDPEWHEWHPSGR
;
A
#
# COMPACT_ATOMS: atom_id res chain seq x y z
N MET A 1 -19.48 10.28 -13.47
CA MET A 1 -19.42 9.04 -12.66
C MET A 1 -18.18 8.17 -12.94
N THR A 2 -17.36 8.45 -13.97
CA THR A 2 -16.20 7.64 -14.39
C THR A 2 -14.84 8.12 -13.87
N GLU A 3 -14.76 9.31 -13.25
CA GLU A 3 -13.50 9.99 -12.89
C GLU A 3 -12.60 9.21 -11.90
N HIS A 4 -13.17 8.28 -11.13
CA HIS A 4 -12.43 7.51 -10.14
C HIS A 4 -12.37 6.00 -10.42
N ALA A 5 -12.90 5.55 -11.57
CA ALA A 5 -12.71 4.18 -12.01
C ALA A 5 -11.23 4.00 -12.37
N ASN A 6 -10.52 3.10 -11.67
CA ASN A 6 -9.11 2.86 -11.91
C ASN A 6 -8.86 1.34 -11.98
N PRO A 7 -8.31 0.82 -13.09
CA PRO A 7 -8.10 -0.61 -13.29
C PRO A 7 -7.04 -1.22 -12.37
N PHE A 8 -6.24 -0.40 -11.71
CA PHE A 8 -5.16 -0.84 -10.82
C PHE A 8 -5.63 -1.11 -9.39
N ARG A 9 -6.92 -0.93 -9.08
CA ARG A 9 -7.49 -1.47 -7.84
C ARG A 9 -7.82 -2.94 -8.08
N GLU A 10 -6.99 -3.81 -7.51
CA GLU A 10 -6.99 -5.25 -7.80
C GLU A 10 -8.05 -6.00 -6.97
N SER A 11 -8.70 -5.32 -6.02
CA SER A 11 -9.77 -5.90 -5.22
C SER A 11 -10.96 -4.97 -5.01
N TYR A 12 -12.12 -5.58 -4.75
CA TYR A 12 -13.31 -4.86 -4.25
C TYR A 12 -12.98 -4.05 -2.99
N LEU A 13 -12.11 -4.57 -2.12
CA LEU A 13 -11.73 -3.90 -0.88
C LEU A 13 -10.92 -2.63 -1.12
N GLU A 14 -10.01 -2.62 -2.09
CA GLU A 14 -9.30 -1.41 -2.51
C GLU A 14 -10.25 -0.39 -3.13
N SER A 15 -11.15 -0.82 -4.02
CA SER A 15 -12.17 0.05 -4.62
C SER A 15 -13.08 0.67 -3.56
N TYR A 16 -13.53 -0.13 -2.59
CA TYR A 16 -14.33 0.34 -1.46
C TYR A 16 -13.53 1.28 -0.56
N SER A 17 -12.26 0.97 -0.28
CA SER A 17 -11.37 1.84 0.52
C SER A 17 -11.22 3.21 -0.13
N PHE A 18 -10.97 3.25 -1.43
CA PHE A 18 -10.83 4.51 -2.16
C PHE A 18 -12.13 5.33 -2.17
N ALA A 19 -13.27 4.69 -2.43
CA ALA A 19 -14.57 5.34 -2.34
C ALA A 19 -14.83 5.92 -0.93
N ARG A 20 -14.41 5.19 0.11
CA ARG A 20 -14.54 5.66 1.50
C ARG A 20 -13.66 6.87 1.78
N LEU A 21 -12.43 6.91 1.26
CA LEU A 21 -11.54 8.07 1.37
C LEU A 21 -12.17 9.32 0.74
N ILE A 22 -12.75 9.19 -0.46
CA ILE A 22 -13.49 10.28 -1.12
C ILE A 22 -14.64 10.76 -0.24
N GLN A 23 -15.49 9.85 0.23
CA GLN A 23 -16.68 10.18 1.04
C GLN A 23 -16.34 10.92 2.33
N LEU A 24 -15.15 10.65 2.88
CA LEU A 24 -14.67 11.26 4.12
C LEU A 24 -13.82 12.52 3.89
N GLY A 25 -13.63 12.94 2.63
CA GLY A 25 -12.80 14.12 2.30
C GLY A 25 -11.32 13.93 2.65
N MET A 26 -10.84 12.69 2.67
CA MET A 26 -9.45 12.37 2.98
C MET A 26 -8.53 12.66 1.79
N PRO A 27 -7.23 12.93 2.03
CA PRO A 27 -6.24 13.00 0.95
C PRO A 27 -6.29 11.74 0.08
N LEU A 28 -6.34 11.92 -1.24
CA LEU A 28 -6.43 10.79 -2.17
C LEU A 28 -5.04 10.22 -2.45
N PRO A 29 -4.84 8.91 -2.27
CA PRO A 29 -3.57 8.27 -2.54
C PRO A 29 -3.38 7.98 -4.03
N GLU A 30 -2.13 7.95 -4.46
CA GLU A 30 -1.71 7.25 -5.67
C GLU A 30 -1.86 5.73 -5.45
N LEU A 31 -2.00 4.95 -6.51
CA LEU A 31 -2.30 3.52 -6.40
C LEU A 31 -1.09 2.67 -6.78
N GLN A 32 -1.02 1.49 -6.17
CA GLN A 32 -0.09 0.43 -6.55
C GLN A 32 1.39 0.85 -6.67
N PRO A 33 1.94 1.64 -5.73
CA PRO A 33 3.35 2.03 -5.75
C PRO A 33 4.27 0.81 -5.70
N LYS A 34 5.31 0.81 -6.52
CA LYS A 34 6.51 -0.03 -6.34
C LYS A 34 7.59 0.79 -5.67
N LEU A 35 8.18 0.25 -4.60
CA LEU A 35 9.24 0.88 -3.84
C LEU A 35 10.58 0.23 -4.16
N LEU A 36 11.45 0.97 -4.82
CA LEU A 36 12.79 0.52 -5.18
C LEU A 36 13.80 1.13 -4.22
N GLY A 37 14.55 0.30 -3.52
CA GLY A 37 15.61 0.74 -2.62
C GLY A 37 16.77 1.37 -3.38
N ALA A 38 17.77 1.88 -2.65
CA ALA A 38 18.91 2.59 -3.24
C ALA A 38 19.71 1.78 -4.29
N THR A 39 19.67 0.44 -4.21
CA THR A 39 20.32 -0.47 -5.17
C THR A 39 19.46 -0.81 -6.38
N GLY A 40 18.25 -0.26 -6.49
CA GLY A 40 17.25 -0.62 -7.50
C GLY A 40 16.45 -1.89 -7.18
N LEU A 41 16.75 -2.57 -6.07
CA LEU A 41 15.98 -3.75 -5.62
C LEU A 41 14.57 -3.36 -5.19
N LEU A 42 13.57 -4.14 -5.59
CA LEU A 42 12.20 -3.96 -5.13
C LEU A 42 12.08 -4.34 -3.65
N LEU A 43 11.79 -3.34 -2.81
CA LEU A 43 11.49 -3.52 -1.39
C LEU A 43 10.07 -4.06 -1.20
N GLY A 44 9.14 -3.62 -2.05
CA GLY A 44 7.77 -4.11 -2.08
C GLY A 44 6.83 -3.27 -2.94
N ARG A 45 5.59 -3.74 -3.02
CA ARG A 45 4.45 -3.02 -3.61
C ARG A 45 3.42 -2.75 -2.52
N GLY A 46 2.84 -1.56 -2.49
CA GLY A 46 1.72 -1.19 -1.61
C GLY A 46 0.42 -1.06 -2.40
N ASP A 47 -0.71 -0.94 -1.71
CA ASP A 47 -2.01 -0.70 -2.37
C ASP A 47 -2.23 0.80 -2.63
N PHE A 48 -1.83 1.63 -1.66
CA PHE A 48 -2.01 3.07 -1.64
C PHE A 48 -0.71 3.81 -1.27
N LEU A 49 -0.49 4.97 -1.86
CA LEU A 49 0.63 5.86 -1.59
C LEU A 49 0.14 7.27 -1.28
N TRP A 50 0.55 7.81 -0.13
CA TRP A 50 0.54 9.25 0.12
C TRP A 50 1.99 9.75 0.09
N ARG A 51 2.44 10.10 -1.11
CA ARG A 51 3.85 10.38 -1.45
C ARG A 51 4.45 11.48 -0.58
N ASP A 52 3.75 12.61 -0.49
CA ASP A 52 4.23 13.78 0.24
C ASP A 52 4.31 13.55 1.76
N GLN A 53 3.59 12.56 2.28
CA GLN A 53 3.63 12.20 3.70
C GLN A 53 4.52 10.98 3.96
N GLY A 54 5.11 10.34 2.95
CA GLY A 54 5.91 9.14 3.16
C GLY A 54 5.11 7.97 3.74
N VAL A 55 3.85 7.80 3.33
CA VAL A 55 2.95 6.76 3.87
C VAL A 55 2.51 5.77 2.80
N ILE A 56 2.57 4.48 3.15
CA ILE A 56 1.99 3.37 2.38
C ILE A 56 0.75 2.85 3.09
N GLY A 57 -0.36 2.76 2.36
CA GLY A 57 -1.58 2.11 2.81
C GLY A 57 -1.72 0.69 2.27
N GLU A 58 -2.15 -0.24 3.12
CA GLU A 58 -2.40 -1.63 2.73
C GLU A 58 -3.75 -2.12 3.24
N VAL A 59 -4.47 -2.80 2.35
CA VAL A 59 -5.77 -3.40 2.63
C VAL A 59 -5.58 -4.88 2.91
N ASP A 60 -5.92 -5.25 4.14
CA ASP A 60 -5.93 -6.64 4.56
C ASP A 60 -7.25 -7.30 4.14
N GLY A 61 -7.15 -8.12 3.09
CA GLY A 61 -8.21 -9.03 2.70
C GLY A 61 -8.27 -10.23 3.63
N LEU A 62 -9.49 -10.70 3.92
CA LEU A 62 -9.73 -11.89 4.76
C LEU A 62 -9.08 -13.18 4.20
N THR A 63 -8.79 -13.20 2.90
CA THR A 63 -8.35 -14.38 2.15
C THR A 63 -6.83 -14.47 1.96
N LYS A 64 -6.02 -13.50 2.44
CA LYS A 64 -4.57 -13.49 2.19
C LYS A 64 -3.79 -14.62 2.91
N TYR A 65 -4.44 -15.44 3.76
CA TYR A 65 -3.78 -16.46 4.58
C TYR A 65 -3.99 -17.93 4.15
N THR A 66 -4.61 -18.21 3.00
CA THR A 66 -4.88 -19.60 2.58
C THR A 66 -3.75 -20.25 1.75
N GLY A 67 -2.56 -19.64 1.72
CA GLY A 67 -1.47 -20.03 0.82
C GLY A 67 -1.72 -19.48 -0.59
N ALA A 68 -0.77 -18.70 -1.11
CA ALA A 68 -0.79 -18.32 -2.51
C ALA A 68 -0.33 -19.53 -3.36
N TYR A 69 -0.86 -19.69 -4.58
CA TYR A 69 -0.53 -20.77 -5.50
C TYR A 69 0.96 -21.15 -5.48
N GLY A 70 1.29 -22.34 -4.95
CA GLY A 70 2.65 -22.88 -4.90
C GLY A 70 3.53 -22.45 -3.70
N LYS A 71 3.01 -21.65 -2.74
CA LYS A 71 3.71 -21.28 -1.50
C LYS A 71 2.97 -21.79 -0.27
N SER A 72 3.73 -22.20 0.75
CA SER A 72 3.12 -22.51 2.04
C SER A 72 2.60 -21.24 2.73
N PRO A 73 1.62 -21.35 3.64
CA PRO A 73 1.18 -20.23 4.47
C PRO A 73 2.34 -19.58 5.23
N GLU A 74 3.29 -20.37 5.75
CA GLU A 74 4.45 -19.89 6.51
C GLU A 74 5.38 -19.05 5.63
N GLN A 75 5.63 -19.49 4.39
CA GLN A 75 6.42 -18.73 3.43
C GLN A 75 5.75 -17.41 3.08
N THR A 76 4.42 -17.42 2.89
CA THR A 76 3.65 -16.22 2.58
C THR A 76 3.73 -15.21 3.72
N ILE A 77 3.60 -15.67 4.97
CA ILE A 77 3.72 -14.83 6.17
C ILE A 77 5.15 -14.27 6.32
N SER A 78 6.17 -15.11 6.09
CA SER A 78 7.57 -14.69 6.17
C SER A 78 7.92 -13.63 5.12
N ASP A 79 7.50 -13.85 3.88
CA ASP A 79 7.70 -12.89 2.78
C ASP A 79 7.01 -11.56 3.10
N GLU A 80 5.78 -11.60 3.62
CA GLU A 80 5.02 -10.41 3.99
C GLU A 80 5.69 -9.63 5.14
N LYS A 81 6.19 -10.35 6.14
CA LYS A 81 6.92 -9.75 7.26
C LYS A 81 8.21 -9.08 6.79
N ASN A 82 9.00 -9.75 5.95
CA ASN A 82 10.23 -9.21 5.41
C ASN A 82 9.96 -7.97 4.55
N ARG A 83 8.91 -8.01 3.71
CA ARG A 83 8.47 -6.87 2.91
C ARG A 83 8.11 -5.66 3.78
N HIS A 84 7.32 -5.87 4.82
CA HIS A 84 6.96 -4.83 5.77
C HIS A 84 8.20 -4.22 6.45
N GLN A 85 9.11 -5.06 6.95
CA GLN A 85 10.36 -4.60 7.58
C GLN A 85 11.25 -3.81 6.63
N ASN A 86 11.38 -4.24 5.37
CA ASN A 86 12.18 -3.54 4.37
C ASN A 86 11.61 -2.16 4.04
N ILE A 87 10.27 -2.05 3.92
CA ILE A 87 9.59 -0.78 3.65
C ILE A 87 9.77 0.18 4.83
N GLU A 88 9.54 -0.28 6.07
CA GLU A 88 9.74 0.57 7.26
C GLU A 88 11.20 0.97 7.48
N PHE A 89 12.15 0.05 7.26
CA PHE A 89 13.59 0.34 7.36
C PHE A 89 14.02 1.44 6.37
N ASP A 90 13.30 1.56 5.26
CA ASP A 90 13.56 2.61 4.27
C ASP A 90 12.89 3.96 4.58
N GLY A 91 12.22 4.07 5.72
CA GLY A 91 11.67 5.31 6.26
C GLY A 91 10.17 5.50 6.00
N TRP A 92 9.50 4.52 5.40
CA TRP A 92 8.06 4.59 5.16
C TRP A 92 7.25 4.31 6.43
N VAL A 93 6.17 5.06 6.63
CA VAL A 93 5.12 4.67 7.57
C VAL A 93 4.13 3.77 6.84
N VAL A 94 3.91 2.56 7.36
CA VAL A 94 2.92 1.63 6.81
C VAL A 94 1.66 1.68 7.67
N VAL A 95 0.50 1.91 7.05
CA VAL A 95 -0.81 1.86 7.71
C VAL A 95 -1.69 0.79 7.07
N ARG A 96 -2.21 -0.11 7.90
CA ARG A 96 -3.01 -1.25 7.47
C ARG A 96 -4.42 -1.17 8.02
N TRP A 97 -5.39 -1.61 7.22
CA TRP A 97 -6.77 -1.77 7.67
C TRP A 97 -7.44 -2.97 7.02
N GLY A 98 -8.34 -3.60 7.78
CA GLY A 98 -9.20 -4.67 7.30
C GLY A 98 -10.62 -4.18 7.04
N PHE A 99 -11.41 -5.04 6.39
CA PHE A 99 -12.81 -4.75 6.05
C PHE A 99 -13.69 -4.36 7.24
N ALA A 100 -13.50 -5.00 8.40
CA ALA A 100 -14.31 -4.76 9.59
C ALA A 100 -14.21 -3.31 10.10
N LEU A 101 -12.98 -2.77 10.18
CA LEU A 101 -12.73 -1.38 10.59
C LEU A 101 -13.39 -0.42 9.59
N MET A 102 -13.17 -0.67 8.30
CA MET A 102 -13.64 0.19 7.22
C MET A 102 -15.18 0.23 7.10
N ARG A 103 -15.86 -0.91 7.25
CA ARG A 103 -17.34 -0.98 7.17
C ARG A 103 -17.99 -0.50 8.46
N GLY A 104 -17.48 -0.91 9.62
CA GLY A 104 -18.17 -0.76 10.91
C GLY A 104 -17.77 0.48 11.71
N HIS A 105 -16.64 1.11 11.41
CA HIS A 105 -16.07 2.22 12.21
C HIS A 105 -15.41 3.27 11.31
N GLN A 106 -16.22 3.97 10.51
CA GLN A 106 -15.73 4.96 9.52
C GLN A 106 -14.82 6.03 10.15
N ARG A 107 -15.17 6.53 11.34
CA ARG A 107 -14.33 7.48 12.08
C ARG A 107 -13.00 6.85 12.51
N GLY A 108 -13.01 5.62 13.03
CA GLY A 108 -11.79 4.91 13.39
C GLY A 108 -10.90 4.59 12.18
N PHE A 109 -11.48 4.36 11.01
CA PHE A 109 -10.75 4.26 9.76
C PHE A 109 -10.08 5.58 9.39
N ALA A 110 -10.82 6.70 9.41
CA ALA A 110 -10.28 8.03 9.14
C ALA A 110 -9.16 8.42 10.11
N ASP A 111 -9.41 8.28 11.42
CA ASP A 111 -8.46 8.62 12.49
C ASP A 111 -7.16 7.83 12.34
N ARG A 112 -7.25 6.54 11.98
CA ARG A 112 -6.07 5.70 11.75
C ARG A 112 -5.22 6.19 10.58
N ILE A 113 -5.86 6.58 9.48
CA ILE A 113 -5.16 7.11 8.31
C ILE A 113 -4.57 8.48 8.64
N GLN A 114 -5.33 9.38 9.26
CA GLN A 114 -4.82 10.70 9.65
C GLN A 114 -3.63 10.60 10.60
N ALA A 115 -3.66 9.70 11.58
CA ALA A 115 -2.53 9.46 12.47
C ALA A 115 -1.28 8.98 11.71
N ALA A 116 -1.45 8.12 10.71
CA ALA A 116 -0.35 7.67 9.87
C ALA A 116 0.22 8.80 9.00
N LEU A 117 -0.65 9.60 8.38
CA LEU A 117 -0.25 10.77 7.58
C LEU A 117 0.52 11.79 8.43
N ALA A 118 0.02 12.11 9.62
CA ALA A 118 0.68 13.03 10.54
C ALA A 118 2.04 12.49 11.00
N ARG A 119 2.13 11.18 11.29
CA ARG A 119 3.39 10.53 11.67
C ARG A 119 4.40 10.58 10.51
N GLY A 120 3.98 10.21 9.31
CA GLY A 120 4.85 10.19 8.13
C GLY A 120 5.39 11.58 7.80
N ALA A 121 4.53 12.60 7.83
CA ALA A 121 4.91 13.99 7.61
C ALA A 121 5.91 14.54 8.66
N ALA A 122 6.00 13.92 9.84
CA ALA A 122 6.92 14.31 10.90
C ALA A 122 8.28 13.58 10.84
N LEU A 123 8.42 12.56 9.99
CA LEU A 123 9.66 11.79 9.81
C LEU A 123 10.46 12.30 8.60
N PRO A 124 11.77 12.00 8.54
CA PRO A 124 12.54 12.21 7.32
C PRO A 124 11.92 11.49 6.12
N ALA A 125 12.06 12.08 4.93
CA ALA A 125 11.54 11.48 3.70
C ALA A 125 12.13 10.06 3.48
N PRO A 126 11.32 9.10 3.01
CA PRO A 126 11.82 7.78 2.63
C PRO A 126 12.86 7.86 1.52
N ARG A 127 13.77 6.88 1.46
CA ARG A 127 14.92 6.90 0.53
C ARG A 127 14.61 6.23 -0.82
N SER A 128 13.52 5.49 -0.90
CA SER A 128 13.13 4.70 -2.07
C SER A 128 12.84 5.57 -3.28
N ARG A 129 13.23 5.09 -4.47
CA ARG A 129 12.59 5.52 -5.71
C ARG A 129 11.20 4.89 -5.80
N ILE A 130 10.23 5.67 -6.21
CA ILE A 130 8.83 5.25 -6.32
C ILE A 130 8.48 5.15 -7.80
N LEU A 131 7.89 4.03 -8.20
CA LEU A 131 7.19 3.88 -9.47
C LEU A 131 5.71 3.67 -9.22
N THR A 132 4.86 4.26 -10.04
CA THR A 132 3.41 4.14 -10.03
C THR A 132 2.92 3.68 -11.40
N PRO A 133 1.67 3.22 -11.55
CA PRO A 133 1.16 2.78 -12.85
C PRO A 133 1.22 3.82 -13.98
N ASP A 134 1.37 5.10 -13.66
CA ASP A 134 1.55 6.16 -14.66
C ASP A 134 3.00 6.22 -15.20
N ASP A 135 3.95 5.56 -14.54
CA ASP A 135 5.35 5.45 -14.97
C ASP A 135 5.53 4.26 -15.93
N PRO A 136 6.10 4.43 -17.13
CA PRO A 136 6.32 3.32 -18.08
C PRO A 136 7.13 2.16 -17.48
N GLU A 137 8.17 2.48 -16.70
CA GLU A 137 9.03 1.52 -16.00
C GLU A 137 8.23 0.63 -15.02
N TRP A 138 7.07 1.07 -14.55
CA TRP A 138 6.21 0.25 -13.71
C TRP A 138 5.72 -0.99 -14.45
N HIS A 139 5.42 -0.89 -15.74
CA HIS A 139 4.98 -2.02 -16.56
C HIS A 139 6.13 -2.95 -16.96
N GLU A 140 7.32 -2.38 -17.15
CA GLU A 140 8.53 -3.10 -17.57
C GLU A 140 9.25 -3.81 -16.43
N TRP A 141 8.96 -3.41 -15.18
CA TRP A 141 9.59 -4.04 -14.02
C TRP A 141 9.20 -5.52 -13.96
N HIS A 142 10.17 -6.37 -14.25
CA HIS A 142 10.20 -7.78 -13.95
C HIS A 142 11.20 -8.01 -12.82
N PRO A 143 10.95 -8.95 -11.89
CA PRO A 143 11.96 -9.31 -10.90
C PRO A 143 13.22 -9.74 -11.65
N SER A 144 14.29 -8.95 -11.54
CA SER A 144 15.58 -9.28 -12.13
C SER A 144 16.06 -10.60 -11.53
N GLY A 145 16.03 -11.66 -12.33
CA GLY A 145 16.74 -12.92 -12.11
C GLY A 145 16.48 -13.63 -10.78
N ARG A 146 15.67 -14.68 -10.81
CA ARG A 146 15.90 -15.85 -9.97
C ARG A 146 16.44 -16.98 -10.84
#